data_AF-A0A4U9TNK9-F1
#
_entry.id   AF-A0A4U9TNK9-F1
#
_cell.length_a   1.000
_cell.length_b   1.000
_cell.length_c   1.000
_cell.angle_alpha   90.00
_cell.angle_beta   90.00
_cell.angle_gamma   90.00
#
_symmetry.space_group_name_H-M   'P 1'
#
loop_
_entity.id
_entity.type
_entity.pdbx_description
1 polymer ?
#
loop_
_entity_poly.entity_id
_entity_poly.type
_entity_poly.pdbx_seq_one_letter_code
_entity_poly.pdbx_strand_id
1 'polypeptide(L)'
;MQNETHGNPPVQVTGVVLLTREERLRQKKGQDILQAAKVRAKNLIAQAREEQEAIRRMAYSQGYEQGVLAAASAAKSYMADYSALSLRLHQELQEKVRGVLATVLSHESIFLSLLESWSRTLDSDSSDLLPLELLIPASLGLRSGKLAQELERICGKNVRVTRHQENRYVLKYKGQLAEFIPDDFY
;
A
#
# COMPACT_ATOMS: atom_id res chain seq x y z
N MET A 1 -24.73 20.98 -67.45
CA MET A 1 -24.17 19.61 -67.47
C MET A 1 -25.34 18.67 -67.22
N GLN A 2 -26.19 18.36 -68.20
CA GLN A 2 -26.03 17.44 -69.34
C GLN A 2 -25.77 15.96 -68.96
N ASN A 3 -26.63 15.12 -69.56
CA ASN A 3 -26.64 13.66 -69.76
C ASN A 3 -27.33 12.80 -68.67
N GLU A 4 -28.18 11.81 -68.97
CA GLU A 4 -28.74 11.33 -70.24
C GLU A 4 -29.96 10.42 -69.93
N THR A 5 -31.00 10.59 -70.73
CA THR A 5 -32.16 9.71 -70.94
C THR A 5 -31.77 8.27 -71.21
N HIS A 6 -32.35 7.30 -70.49
CA HIS A 6 -32.65 5.97 -71.05
C HIS A 6 -34.09 5.60 -70.73
N GLY A 7 -34.94 5.74 -71.74
CA GLY A 7 -36.34 5.36 -71.71
C GLY A 7 -36.51 3.88 -71.45
N ASN A 8 -37.37 3.55 -70.49
CA ASN A 8 -37.97 2.23 -70.42
C ASN A 8 -39.27 2.31 -71.25
N PRO A 9 -39.40 1.58 -72.37
CA PRO A 9 -40.62 1.65 -73.16
C PRO A 9 -41.79 1.02 -72.37
N PRO A 10 -43.04 1.46 -72.59
CA PRO A 10 -44.19 0.80 -72.01
C PRO A 10 -44.34 -0.57 -72.68
N VAL A 11 -44.15 -1.64 -71.90
CA VAL A 11 -44.44 -3.00 -72.36
C VAL A 11 -45.95 -3.14 -72.50
N GLN A 12 -46.47 -2.91 -73.70
CA GLN A 12 -47.81 -3.31 -74.08
C GLN A 12 -47.87 -4.84 -74.12
N VAL A 13 -48.52 -5.44 -73.13
CA VAL A 13 -48.81 -6.89 -73.11
C VAL A 13 -50.04 -7.13 -73.97
N THR A 14 -49.84 -7.28 -75.28
CA THR A 14 -50.86 -7.80 -76.19
C THR A 14 -50.39 -9.15 -76.69
N GLY A 15 -50.76 -10.21 -75.97
CA GLY A 15 -50.45 -11.57 -76.34
C GLY A 15 -50.74 -12.53 -75.21
N VAL A 16 -51.74 -13.40 -75.38
CA VAL A 16 -51.92 -14.56 -74.50
C VAL A 16 -50.75 -15.49 -74.76
N VAL A 17 -49.67 -15.34 -73.99
CA VAL A 17 -48.53 -16.26 -74.00
C VAL A 17 -49.00 -17.58 -73.39
N LEU A 18 -49.22 -18.59 -74.23
CA LEU A 18 -49.51 -19.95 -73.78
C LEU A 18 -48.23 -20.57 -73.21
N LEU A 19 -47.97 -20.33 -71.93
CA LEU A 19 -46.90 -20.99 -71.18
C LEU A 19 -47.13 -22.50 -71.20
N THR A 20 -46.16 -23.26 -71.68
CA THR A 20 -46.22 -24.73 -71.60
C THR A 20 -46.19 -25.17 -70.13
N ARG A 21 -46.84 -26.29 -69.81
CA ARG A 21 -46.97 -26.78 -68.43
C ARG A 21 -45.60 -26.97 -67.75
N GLU A 22 -44.57 -27.31 -68.52
CA GLU A 22 -43.19 -27.51 -68.05
C GLU A 22 -42.49 -26.20 -67.64
N GLU A 23 -42.69 -25.11 -68.39
CA GLU A 23 -42.11 -23.79 -68.07
C GLU A 23 -42.71 -23.23 -66.78
N ARG A 24 -44.02 -23.38 -66.59
CA ARG A 24 -44.71 -22.97 -65.34
C ARG A 24 -44.21 -23.77 -64.13
N LEU A 25 -43.97 -25.08 -64.31
CA LEU A 25 -43.40 -25.93 -63.25
C LEU A 25 -41.95 -25.56 -62.91
N ARG A 26 -41.12 -25.23 -63.91
CA ARG A 26 -39.75 -24.73 -63.70
C ARG A 26 -39.73 -23.41 -62.95
N GLN A 27 -40.60 -22.47 -63.33
CA GLN A 27 -40.69 -21.18 -62.66
C GLN A 27 -41.14 -21.33 -61.20
N LYS A 28 -42.12 -22.21 -60.93
CA LYS A 28 -42.57 -22.51 -59.57
C LYS A 28 -41.46 -23.18 -58.73
N LYS A 29 -40.75 -24.17 -59.27
CA LYS A 29 -39.59 -24.78 -58.59
C LYS A 29 -38.49 -23.76 -58.29
N GLY A 30 -38.20 -22.85 -59.21
CA GLY A 30 -37.21 -21.78 -58.97
C GLY A 30 -37.63 -20.84 -57.85
N GLN A 31 -38.92 -20.46 -57.80
CA GLN A 31 -39.47 -19.66 -56.71
C GLN A 31 -39.45 -20.40 -55.36
N ASP A 32 -39.79 -21.69 -55.34
CA ASP A 32 -39.74 -22.51 -54.13
C ASP A 32 -38.31 -22.63 -53.58
N ILE A 33 -37.31 -22.81 -54.46
CA ILE A 33 -35.89 -22.85 -54.08
C ILE A 33 -35.43 -21.49 -53.52
N LEU A 34 -35.79 -20.38 -54.18
CA LEU A 34 -35.48 -19.04 -53.68
C LEU A 34 -36.11 -18.77 -52.32
N GLN A 35 -37.35 -19.20 -52.13
CA GLN A 35 -38.06 -19.04 -50.87
C GLN A 35 -37.40 -19.88 -49.77
N ALA A 36 -37.06 -21.14 -50.06
CA ALA A 36 -36.32 -22.01 -49.14
C ALA A 36 -34.95 -21.41 -48.79
N ALA A 37 -34.21 -20.86 -49.76
CA ALA A 37 -32.93 -20.19 -49.53
C ALA A 37 -33.08 -18.95 -48.65
N LYS A 38 -34.11 -18.13 -48.85
CA LYS A 38 -34.41 -16.96 -48.00
C LYS A 38 -34.73 -17.36 -46.56
N VAL A 39 -35.53 -18.41 -46.38
CA VAL A 39 -35.86 -18.94 -45.04
C VAL A 39 -34.60 -19.46 -44.36
N ARG A 40 -33.76 -20.23 -45.07
CA ARG A 40 -32.49 -20.73 -44.54
C ARG A 40 -31.54 -19.61 -44.15
N ALA A 41 -31.40 -18.59 -45.00
CA ALA A 41 -30.57 -17.43 -44.72
C ALA A 41 -31.07 -16.65 -43.50
N LYS A 42 -32.39 -16.46 -43.37
CA LYS A 42 -32.98 -15.85 -42.17
C LYS A 42 -32.68 -16.65 -40.91
N ASN A 43 -32.83 -17.97 -40.96
CA ASN A 43 -32.57 -18.84 -39.82
C ASN A 43 -31.09 -18.82 -39.42
N LEU A 44 -30.18 -18.83 -40.40
CA LEU A 44 -28.73 -18.69 -40.17
C LEU A 44 -28.39 -17.35 -39.50
N ILE A 45 -28.98 -16.25 -39.96
CA ILE A 45 -28.78 -14.93 -39.35
C ILE A 45 -29.34 -14.89 -37.93
N ALA A 46 -30.50 -15.53 -37.69
CA ALA A 46 -31.09 -15.61 -36.35
C ALA A 46 -30.19 -16.40 -35.40
N GLN A 47 -29.70 -17.57 -35.81
CA GLN A 47 -28.76 -18.39 -35.04
C GLN A 47 -27.46 -17.64 -34.74
N ALA A 48 -26.86 -17.00 -35.76
CA ALA A 48 -25.63 -16.24 -35.58
C ALA A 48 -25.79 -15.08 -34.58
N ARG A 49 -26.96 -14.42 -34.56
CA ARG A 49 -27.27 -13.37 -33.56
C ARG A 49 -27.38 -13.96 -32.16
N GLU A 50 -28.05 -15.08 -32.01
CA GLU A 50 -28.23 -15.74 -30.72
C GLU A 50 -26.89 -16.23 -30.14
N GLU A 51 -26.03 -16.80 -30.99
CA GLU A 51 -24.65 -17.18 -30.64
C GLU A 51 -23.82 -15.95 -30.25
N GLN A 52 -23.91 -14.86 -31.02
CA GLN A 52 -23.22 -13.60 -30.69
C GLN A 52 -23.64 -13.08 -29.31
N GLU A 53 -24.94 -13.10 -29.00
CA GLU A 53 -25.45 -12.66 -27.70
C GLU A 53 -25.05 -13.59 -26.55
N ALA A 54 -24.94 -14.89 -26.79
CA ALA A 54 -24.40 -15.84 -25.81
C ALA A 54 -22.91 -15.54 -25.53
N ILE A 55 -22.09 -15.39 -26.57
CA ILE A 55 -20.66 -15.07 -26.44
C ILE A 55 -20.48 -13.74 -25.72
N ARG A 56 -21.26 -12.71 -26.08
CA ARG A 56 -21.19 -11.40 -25.42
C ARG A 56 -21.50 -11.48 -23.93
N ARG A 57 -22.54 -12.24 -23.55
CA ARG A 57 -22.91 -12.42 -22.14
C ARG A 57 -21.81 -13.14 -21.36
N MET A 58 -21.25 -14.20 -21.91
CA MET A 58 -20.13 -14.93 -21.29
C MET A 58 -18.89 -14.05 -21.13
N ALA A 59 -18.51 -13.31 -22.17
CA ALA A 59 -17.38 -12.40 -22.11
C ALA A 59 -17.58 -11.31 -21.05
N TYR A 60 -18.81 -10.79 -20.91
CA TYR A 60 -19.14 -9.80 -19.89
C TYR A 60 -19.03 -10.37 -18.47
N SER A 61 -19.55 -11.57 -18.22
CA SER A 61 -19.46 -12.20 -16.90
C SER A 61 -18.02 -12.53 -16.52
N GLN A 62 -17.25 -13.09 -17.47
CA GLN A 62 -15.83 -13.39 -17.27
C GLN A 62 -15.01 -12.12 -17.03
N GLY A 63 -15.26 -11.07 -17.80
CA GLY A 63 -14.59 -9.77 -17.61
C GLY A 63 -14.92 -9.15 -16.25
N TYR A 64 -16.16 -9.29 -15.78
CA TYR A 64 -16.57 -8.85 -14.45
C TYR A 64 -15.83 -9.62 -13.35
N GLU A 65 -15.82 -10.95 -13.39
CA GLU A 65 -15.09 -11.78 -12.41
C GLU A 65 -13.60 -11.48 -12.38
N GLN A 66 -12.96 -11.37 -13.56
CA GLN A 66 -11.56 -10.99 -13.67
C GLN A 66 -11.30 -9.58 -13.13
N GLY A 67 -12.20 -8.63 -13.39
CA GLY A 67 -12.10 -7.27 -12.88
C GLY A 67 -12.18 -7.21 -11.34
N VAL A 68 -13.10 -7.98 -10.75
CA VAL A 68 -13.23 -8.09 -9.28
C VAL A 68 -11.97 -8.69 -8.67
N LEU A 69 -11.43 -9.77 -9.25
CA LEU A 69 -10.18 -10.37 -8.78
C LEU A 69 -8.98 -9.43 -8.92
N ALA A 70 -8.87 -8.71 -10.04
CA ALA A 70 -7.82 -7.72 -10.26
C ALA A 70 -7.90 -6.57 -9.23
N ALA A 71 -9.11 -6.06 -8.97
CA ALA A 71 -9.32 -5.01 -7.98
C ALA A 71 -8.97 -5.49 -6.55
N ALA A 72 -9.37 -6.71 -6.17
CA ALA A 72 -9.03 -7.30 -4.88
C ALA A 72 -7.50 -7.51 -4.74
N SER A 73 -6.84 -7.97 -5.80
CA SER A 73 -5.38 -8.12 -5.83
C SER A 73 -4.66 -6.77 -5.69
N ALA A 74 -5.12 -5.75 -6.41
CA ALA A 74 -4.57 -4.39 -6.31
C ALA A 74 -4.72 -3.81 -4.90
N ALA A 75 -5.89 -3.99 -4.28
CA ALA A 75 -6.13 -3.56 -2.90
C ALA A 75 -5.20 -4.28 -1.91
N LYS A 76 -5.01 -5.59 -2.06
CA LYS A 76 -4.07 -6.37 -1.24
C LYS A 76 -2.63 -5.87 -1.40
N SER A 77 -2.18 -5.63 -2.63
CA SER A 77 -0.83 -5.11 -2.89
C SER A 77 -0.64 -3.74 -2.23
N TYR A 78 -1.61 -2.84 -2.41
CA TYR A 78 -1.56 -1.51 -1.82
C TYR A 78 -1.48 -1.55 -0.28
N MET A 79 -2.25 -2.43 0.36
CA MET A 79 -2.18 -2.64 1.81
C MET A 79 -0.80 -3.16 2.26
N ALA A 80 -0.22 -4.11 1.51
CA ALA A 80 1.11 -4.63 1.79
C ALA A 80 2.18 -3.52 1.66
N ASP A 81 2.14 -2.75 0.58
CA ASP A 81 3.07 -1.65 0.32
C ASP A 81 2.97 -0.58 1.41
N TYR A 82 1.74 -0.24 1.82
CA TYR A 82 1.51 0.71 2.92
C TYR A 82 2.09 0.21 4.23
N SER A 83 1.88 -1.06 4.58
CA SER A 83 2.42 -1.66 5.81
C SER A 83 3.95 -1.66 5.82
N ALA A 84 4.57 -1.97 4.69
CA ALA A 84 6.03 -1.95 4.54
C ALA A 84 6.59 -0.53 4.67
N LEU A 85 5.92 0.46 4.07
CA LEU A 85 6.31 1.86 4.20
C LEU A 85 6.17 2.36 5.64
N SER A 86 5.09 2.01 6.34
CA SER A 86 4.89 2.38 7.73
C SER A 86 5.99 1.82 8.63
N LEU A 87 6.34 0.54 8.47
CA LEU A 87 7.44 -0.09 9.21
C LEU A 87 8.77 0.62 8.93
N ARG A 88 9.06 0.91 7.67
CA ARG A 88 10.29 1.62 7.29
C ARG A 88 10.38 3.01 7.89
N LEU A 89 9.30 3.78 7.84
CA LEU A 89 9.26 5.12 8.45
C LEU A 89 9.41 5.05 9.96
N HIS A 90 8.84 4.03 10.61
CA HIS A 90 9.01 3.81 12.04
C HIS A 90 10.48 3.54 12.38
N GLN A 91 11.14 2.65 11.64
CA GLN A 91 12.56 2.35 11.82
C GLN A 91 13.44 3.57 11.55
N GLU A 92 13.20 4.31 10.48
CA GLU A 92 13.94 5.54 10.16
C GLU A 92 13.76 6.62 11.25
N LEU A 93 12.56 6.71 11.84
CA LEU A 93 12.28 7.61 12.95
C LEU A 93 13.01 7.17 14.22
N GLN A 94 12.93 5.88 14.59
CA GLN A 94 13.65 5.33 15.73
C GLN A 94 15.16 5.60 15.60
N GLU A 95 15.74 5.36 14.43
CA GLU A 95 17.14 5.62 14.15
C GLU A 95 17.52 7.09 14.29
N LYS A 96 16.70 8.01 13.75
CA LYS A 96 16.94 9.44 13.90
C LYS A 96 16.79 9.90 15.34
N VAL A 97 15.79 9.43 16.07
CA VAL A 97 15.59 9.74 17.49
C VAL A 97 16.76 9.23 18.30
N ARG A 98 17.23 8.01 18.04
CA ARG A 98 18.43 7.44 18.66
C ARG A 98 19.66 8.30 18.39
N GLY A 99 19.89 8.69 17.14
CA GLY A 99 21.00 9.55 16.77
C GLY A 99 20.97 10.92 17.47
N VAL A 100 19.78 11.52 17.56
CA VAL A 100 19.59 12.78 18.29
C VAL A 100 19.82 12.60 19.78
N LEU A 101 19.23 11.59 20.41
CA LEU A 101 19.41 11.30 21.85
C LEU A 101 20.87 10.99 22.19
N ALA A 102 21.55 10.18 21.37
CA ALA A 102 22.96 9.88 21.55
C ALA A 102 23.83 11.15 21.44
N THR A 103 23.53 12.02 20.47
CA THR A 103 24.23 13.31 20.33
C THR A 103 23.96 14.21 21.54
N VAL A 104 22.71 14.34 21.96
CA VAL A 104 22.32 15.16 23.11
C VAL A 104 22.98 14.66 24.41
N LEU A 105 22.97 13.35 24.65
CA LEU A 105 23.60 12.75 25.83
C LEU A 105 25.12 12.78 25.79
N SER A 106 25.74 12.94 24.60
CA SER A 106 27.19 13.14 24.48
C SER A 106 27.65 14.53 24.94
N HIS A 107 26.73 15.50 25.05
CA HIS A 107 27.03 16.83 25.57
C HIS A 107 26.97 16.86 27.10
N GLU A 108 28.11 17.11 27.73
CA GLU A 108 28.28 17.18 29.20
C GLU A 108 27.25 18.08 29.89
N SER A 109 26.99 19.25 29.33
CA SER A 109 26.06 20.23 29.91
C SER A 109 24.62 19.73 29.95
N ILE A 110 24.16 19.00 28.92
CA ILE A 110 22.77 18.52 28.86
C ILE A 110 22.59 17.32 29.79
N PHE A 111 23.58 16.42 29.83
CA PHE A 111 23.58 15.29 30.75
C PHE A 111 23.54 15.75 32.21
N LEU A 112 24.35 16.75 32.58
CA LEU A 112 24.35 17.32 33.93
C LEU A 112 23.02 17.99 34.28
N SER A 113 22.42 18.76 33.36
CA SER A 113 21.11 19.39 33.58
C SER A 113 19.98 18.37 33.76
N LEU A 114 20.05 17.22 33.06
CA LEU A 114 19.06 16.15 33.18
C LEU A 114 19.21 15.39 34.50
N LEU A 115 20.44 15.21 34.97
CA LEU A 115 20.71 14.69 36.31
C LEU A 115 20.29 15.67 37.42
N GLU A 116 20.45 16.97 37.20
CA GLU A 116 19.98 18.01 38.12
C GLU A 116 18.46 18.05 38.24
N SER A 117 17.75 17.98 37.11
CA SER A 117 16.29 17.97 37.13
C SER A 117 15.75 16.71 37.80
N TRP A 118 16.40 15.57 37.57
CA TRP A 118 16.05 14.31 38.22
C TRP A 118 16.42 14.28 39.71
N SER A 119 17.57 14.86 40.11
CA SER A 119 17.95 14.92 41.53
C SER A 119 16.99 15.77 42.35
N ARG A 120 16.35 16.78 41.74
CA ARG A 120 15.26 17.56 42.35
C ARG A 120 13.96 16.78 42.51
N THR A 121 13.75 15.73 41.73
CA THR A 121 12.59 14.82 41.89
C THR A 121 12.82 13.73 42.93
N LEU A 122 14.06 13.54 43.40
CA LEU A 122 14.34 12.68 44.54
C LEU A 122 13.97 13.42 45.84
N ASP A 123 13.12 12.80 46.67
CA ASP A 123 12.66 13.37 47.94
C ASP A 123 13.82 13.97 48.76
N SER A 124 13.66 15.25 49.11
CA SER A 124 14.59 16.02 49.94
C SER A 124 14.56 15.62 51.41
N ASP A 125 13.69 14.69 51.78
CA ASP A 125 13.20 14.52 53.16
C ASP A 125 13.99 13.52 54.00
N SER A 126 15.24 13.23 53.64
CA SER A 126 15.97 12.22 54.38
C SER A 126 17.44 12.54 54.59
N SER A 127 17.75 12.68 55.88
CA SER A 127 19.06 12.86 56.54
C SER A 127 20.07 11.72 56.28
N ASP A 128 19.83 10.86 55.29
CA ASP A 128 20.70 9.72 55.00
C ASP A 128 21.78 10.11 54.00
N LEU A 129 23.02 10.04 54.49
CA LEU A 129 24.29 10.19 53.76
C LEU A 129 24.56 9.04 52.76
N LEU A 130 23.52 8.38 52.24
CA LEU A 130 23.68 7.28 51.30
C LEU A 130 24.21 7.81 49.97
N PRO A 131 25.32 7.26 49.45
CA PRO A 131 25.93 7.76 48.24
C PRO A 131 25.05 7.45 47.03
N LEU A 132 24.95 8.41 46.11
CA LEU A 132 24.37 8.20 44.79
C LEU A 132 25.36 7.40 43.95
N GLU A 133 25.00 6.19 43.52
CA GLU A 133 25.83 5.40 42.63
C GLU A 133 25.39 5.62 41.18
N LEU A 134 26.30 6.11 40.35
CA LEU A 134 26.10 6.37 38.93
C LEU A 134 27.04 5.47 38.12
N LEU A 135 26.49 4.53 37.35
CA LEU A 135 27.22 3.81 36.32
C LEU A 135 26.99 4.48 34.97
N ILE A 136 28.09 4.84 34.30
CA ILE A 136 28.08 5.42 32.95
C ILE A 136 28.92 4.60 31.97
N PRO A 137 28.59 4.59 30.67
CA PRO A 137 29.40 3.95 29.65
C PRO A 137 30.80 4.55 29.59
N ALA A 138 31.82 3.72 29.40
CA ALA A 138 33.20 4.16 29.20
C ALA A 138 33.41 4.94 27.89
N SER A 139 32.50 4.77 26.92
CA SER A 139 32.43 5.54 25.66
C SER A 139 32.10 7.02 25.89
N LEU A 140 31.50 7.35 27.04
CA LEU A 140 31.23 8.72 27.44
C LEU A 140 32.56 9.35 27.89
N GLY A 141 33.21 10.11 27.01
CA GLY A 141 34.52 10.76 27.22
C GLY A 141 34.57 11.81 28.34
N LEU A 142 33.57 11.85 29.23
CA LEU A 142 33.45 12.78 30.35
C LEU A 142 34.45 12.44 31.44
N ARG A 143 35.31 13.39 31.86
CA ARG A 143 36.29 13.15 32.92
C ARG A 143 35.59 12.85 34.25
N SER A 144 35.64 11.60 34.69
CA SER A 144 34.88 11.07 35.85
C SER A 144 35.09 11.86 37.14
N GLY A 145 36.29 12.38 37.39
CA GLY A 145 36.59 13.18 38.58
C GLY A 145 35.93 14.56 38.59
N LYS A 146 35.79 15.22 37.44
CA LYS A 146 35.07 16.51 37.35
C LYS A 146 33.56 16.31 37.43
N LEU A 147 33.07 15.24 36.80
CA LEU A 147 31.66 14.89 36.81
C LEU A 147 31.16 14.54 38.22
N ALA A 148 31.93 13.76 38.99
CA ALA A 148 31.59 13.46 40.38
C ALA A 148 31.51 14.74 41.23
N GLN A 149 32.49 15.64 41.11
CA GLN A 149 32.49 16.91 41.86
C GLN A 149 31.33 17.85 41.48
N GLU A 150 31.01 17.95 40.19
CA GLU A 150 29.86 18.74 39.74
C GLU A 150 28.54 18.13 40.20
N LEU A 151 28.41 16.81 40.17
CA LEU A 151 27.22 16.13 40.68
C LEU A 151 27.08 16.21 42.19
N GLU A 152 28.18 16.15 42.95
CA GLU A 152 28.17 16.39 44.40
C GLU A 152 27.72 17.82 44.71
N ARG A 153 28.17 18.80 43.93
CA ARG A 153 27.76 20.21 44.05
C ARG A 153 26.28 20.42 43.73
N ILE A 154 25.77 19.73 42.71
CA ILE A 154 24.38 19.84 42.25
C ILE A 154 23.41 19.08 43.16
N CYS A 155 23.77 17.87 43.59
CA CYS A 155 22.90 16.99 44.37
C CYS A 155 23.05 17.19 45.90
N GLY A 156 24.12 17.85 46.35
CA GLY A 156 24.41 18.07 47.77
C GLY A 156 24.72 16.78 48.56
N LYS A 157 25.04 15.69 47.88
CA LYS A 157 25.26 14.33 48.43
C LYS A 157 26.52 13.73 47.83
N ASN A 158 27.14 12.76 48.51
CA ASN A 158 28.33 12.05 48.01
C ASN A 158 27.96 11.21 46.78
N VAL A 159 28.70 11.34 45.68
CA VAL A 159 28.39 10.69 44.39
C VAL A 159 29.53 9.76 43.99
N ARG A 160 29.21 8.47 43.81
CA ARG A 160 30.13 7.47 43.28
C ARG A 160 29.87 7.24 41.80
N VAL A 161 30.77 7.70 40.95
CA VAL A 161 30.70 7.49 39.50
C VAL A 161 31.58 6.31 39.09
N THR A 162 30.97 5.25 38.57
CA THR A 162 31.66 4.05 38.07
C THR A 162 31.51 3.98 36.56
N ARG A 163 32.58 3.61 35.85
CA ARG A 163 32.53 3.38 34.41
C ARG A 163 32.48 1.89 34.12
N HIS A 164 31.76 1.53 33.07
CA HIS A 164 31.70 0.15 32.60
C HIS A 164 31.69 0.10 31.07
N GLN A 165 31.93 -1.08 30.50
CA GLN A 165 32.12 -1.24 29.05
C GLN A 165 30.80 -1.36 28.27
N GLU A 166 29.67 -1.55 28.95
CA GLU A 166 28.38 -1.67 28.29
C GLU A 166 27.79 -0.28 27.98
N ASN A 167 26.92 -0.20 26.99
CA ASN A 167 26.23 1.04 26.65
C ASN A 167 24.96 1.18 27.51
N ARG A 168 25.10 1.28 28.83
CA ARG A 168 23.98 1.47 29.76
C ARG A 168 24.28 2.51 30.82
N TYR A 169 23.25 3.18 31.29
CA TYR A 169 23.31 4.18 32.34
C TYR A 169 22.51 3.64 33.51
N VAL A 170 23.13 3.51 34.68
CA VAL A 170 22.46 3.01 35.88
C VAL A 170 22.63 4.01 36.99
N LEU A 171 21.52 4.53 37.52
CA LEU A 171 21.50 5.27 38.77
C LEU A 171 20.90 4.41 39.86
N LYS A 172 21.56 4.41 41.01
CA LYS A 172 21.09 3.71 42.20
C LYS A 172 21.09 4.65 43.40
N TYR A 173 19.93 4.78 44.03
CA TYR A 173 19.75 5.62 45.22
C TYR A 173 18.69 5.00 46.14
N LYS A 174 19.03 4.78 47.42
CA LYS A 174 18.10 4.23 48.45
C LYS A 174 17.29 3.00 48.03
N GLY A 175 17.90 2.08 47.29
CA GLY A 175 17.21 0.89 46.78
C GLY A 175 16.32 1.12 45.56
N GLN A 176 16.21 2.37 45.07
CA GLN A 176 15.67 2.68 43.75
C GLN A 176 16.77 2.54 42.70
N LEU A 177 16.41 1.91 41.57
CA LEU A 177 17.27 1.69 40.42
C LEU A 177 16.60 2.33 39.21
N ALA A 178 17.28 3.27 38.57
CA ALA A 178 16.90 3.80 37.27
C ALA A 178 17.94 3.32 36.26
N GLU A 179 17.53 2.45 35.34
CA GLU A 179 18.36 1.95 34.25
C GLU A 179 17.87 2.55 32.93
N PHE A 180 18.82 3.07 32.17
CA PHE A 180 18.59 3.56 30.81
C PHE A 180 19.59 2.88 29.89
N ILE A 181 19.07 2.02 29.04
CA ILE A 181 19.82 1.35 27.98
C ILE A 181 19.37 2.02 26.68
N PRO A 182 20.22 2.82 26.01
CA PRO A 182 19.90 3.42 24.72
C PRO A 182 19.45 2.40 23.67
N ASP A 183 19.88 1.15 23.81
CA ASP A 183 19.55 0.07 22.90
C ASP A 183 18.18 -0.57 23.17
N ASP A 184 17.59 -0.45 24.37
CA ASP A 184 16.33 -1.16 24.75
C ASP A 184 15.04 -0.55 24.15
N PHE A 185 15.11 0.60 23.49
CA PHE A 185 13.98 1.18 22.77
C PHE A 185 13.82 0.50 21.40
N TYR A 186 13.43 -0.78 21.42
CA TYR A 186 13.13 -1.60 20.23
C TYR A 186 11.65 -1.53 19.83
#